data_AF-A0A1B6MVG8-F1
#
_entry.id   AF-A0A1B6MVG8-F1
#
_cell.length_a   1.000
_cell.length_b   1.000
_cell.length_c   1.000
_cell.angle_alpha   90.00
_cell.angle_beta   90.00
_cell.angle_gamma   90.00
#
_symmetry.space_group_name_H-M   'P 1'
#
loop_
_entity.id
_entity.type
_entity.pdbx_description
1 polymer ?
#
loop_
_entity_poly.entity_id
_entity_poly.type
_entity_poly.pdbx_seq_one_letter_code
_entity_poly.pdbx_strand_id
1 'polypeptide(L)'
;KKSKVIGPMQCHGPGCTVLNRPNSKYCSNECGQRLATNRIFQVLPQRIQEWAATPSIAEAMNRQQLDTIRKQQREVRSILQELDKRHTELDAILDRAKSASIAEAEVEVEEEGEMSMYCITCGHEIHARTAIKHMEKCFNKYESQASFGSIYKTRIDGNNMFCDFYNPANHTYCKRLRVLCPEHCKDPKVSNTEWMKIDELIEQERQIRQRMSDRAGVLALMLHSTYNHEIMDQVTNSQSILDQTEIEEDSQPGTDHNSL
;
A
#
# COMPACT_ATOMS: atom_id res chain seq x y z
N LYS A 1 -12.78 -55.46 15.79
CA LYS A 1 -11.67 -55.62 16.76
C LYS A 1 -12.20 -55.13 18.11
N LYS A 2 -12.49 -56.04 19.05
CA LYS A 2 -12.99 -55.68 20.39
C LYS A 2 -11.86 -55.02 21.17
N SER A 3 -12.03 -53.75 21.53
CA SER A 3 -11.06 -52.99 22.33
C SER A 3 -10.81 -53.73 23.64
N LYS A 4 -9.55 -54.10 23.90
CA LYS A 4 -9.10 -54.71 25.15
C LYS A 4 -9.52 -53.77 26.28
N VAL A 5 -10.40 -54.22 27.17
CA VAL A 5 -10.82 -53.44 28.34
C VAL A 5 -9.60 -53.41 29.27
N ILE A 6 -8.81 -52.35 29.12
CA ILE A 6 -7.80 -51.96 30.10
C ILE A 6 -8.61 -51.65 31.37
N GLY A 7 -8.19 -52.19 32.51
CA GLY A 7 -8.89 -52.03 33.80
C GLY A 7 -9.12 -50.56 34.18
N PRO A 8 -9.79 -50.28 35.31
CA PRO A 8 -10.07 -48.91 35.74
C PRO A 8 -8.77 -48.10 35.81
N MET A 9 -8.58 -47.17 34.87
CA MET A 9 -7.41 -46.30 34.81
C MET A 9 -7.75 -44.97 35.47
N GLN A 10 -6.81 -44.46 36.26
CA GLN A 10 -6.95 -43.13 36.84
C GLN A 10 -6.93 -42.05 35.75
N CYS A 11 -7.72 -41.00 35.95
CA CYS A 11 -7.71 -39.82 35.11
C CYS A 11 -6.30 -39.19 35.03
N HIS A 12 -5.88 -38.74 33.84
CA HIS A 12 -4.59 -38.06 33.65
C HIS A 12 -4.58 -36.59 34.09
N GLY A 13 -5.69 -36.08 34.65
CA GLY A 13 -5.72 -34.72 35.19
C GLY A 13 -4.83 -34.61 36.43
N PRO A 14 -4.01 -33.56 36.56
CA PRO A 14 -3.12 -33.38 37.71
C PRO A 14 -3.95 -33.31 39.00
N GLY A 15 -3.58 -34.13 39.99
CA GLY A 15 -4.31 -34.28 41.25
C GLY A 15 -5.68 -34.96 41.16
N CYS A 16 -6.08 -35.49 39.99
CA CYS A 16 -7.38 -36.13 39.84
C CYS A 16 -7.32 -37.60 40.29
N THR A 17 -8.10 -37.95 41.31
CA THR A 17 -8.20 -39.32 41.85
C THR A 17 -9.36 -40.12 41.24
N VAL A 18 -10.14 -39.52 40.34
CA VAL A 18 -11.32 -40.14 39.72
C VAL A 18 -10.91 -41.04 38.55
N LEU A 19 -11.68 -42.10 38.33
CA LEU A 19 -11.52 -42.99 37.18
C LEU A 19 -11.80 -42.27 35.85
N ASN A 20 -11.07 -42.67 34.81
CA ASN A 20 -11.31 -42.20 33.46
C ASN A 20 -12.63 -42.73 32.90
N ARG A 21 -13.20 -42.02 31.92
CA ARG A 21 -14.35 -42.54 31.16
C ARG A 21 -13.90 -43.69 30.24
N PRO A 22 -14.78 -44.63 29.89
CA PRO A 22 -14.49 -45.64 28.87
C PRO A 22 -14.01 -44.97 27.57
N ASN A 23 -12.90 -45.44 27.01
CA ASN A 23 -12.24 -44.88 25.82
C ASN A 23 -11.75 -43.42 25.94
N SER A 24 -11.62 -42.87 27.16
CA SER A 24 -11.05 -41.54 27.41
C SER A 24 -9.84 -41.62 28.34
N LYS A 25 -8.93 -40.64 28.26
CA LYS A 25 -7.86 -40.44 29.24
C LYS A 25 -8.30 -39.65 30.48
N TYR A 26 -9.50 -39.06 30.42
CA TYR A 26 -9.99 -38.12 31.43
C TYR A 26 -11.35 -38.54 32.00
N CYS A 27 -11.60 -38.21 33.27
CA CYS A 27 -12.89 -38.38 33.95
C CYS A 27 -13.95 -37.39 33.43
N SER A 28 -13.52 -36.21 32.95
CA SER A 28 -14.39 -35.21 32.33
C SER A 28 -13.69 -34.39 31.24
N ASN A 29 -14.49 -33.78 30.36
CA ASN A 29 -13.97 -32.81 29.37
C ASN A 29 -13.27 -31.65 30.07
N GLU A 30 -13.84 -31.19 31.19
CA GLU A 30 -13.28 -30.12 32.00
C GLU A 30 -11.91 -30.48 32.59
N CYS A 31 -11.73 -31.73 33.00
CA CYS A 31 -10.44 -32.23 33.51
C CYS A 31 -9.37 -32.25 32.41
N GLY A 32 -9.74 -32.68 31.19
CA GLY A 32 -8.86 -32.62 30.02
C GLY A 32 -8.55 -31.18 29.57
N GLN A 33 -9.55 -30.30 29.58
CA GLN A 33 -9.40 -28.88 29.23
C GLN A 33 -8.51 -28.15 30.24
N ARG A 34 -8.72 -28.33 31.55
CA ARG A 34 -7.86 -27.74 32.59
C ARG A 34 -6.39 -28.12 32.43
N LEU A 35 -6.09 -29.38 32.14
CA LEU A 35 -4.72 -29.82 31.85
C LEU A 35 -4.17 -29.15 30.57
N ALA A 36 -4.94 -29.12 29.49
CA ALA A 36 -4.53 -28.46 28.25
C ALA A 36 -4.27 -26.95 28.43
N THR A 37 -5.15 -26.27 29.17
CA THR A 37 -5.03 -24.85 29.49
C THR A 37 -3.79 -24.56 30.33
N ASN A 38 -3.54 -25.34 31.39
CA ASN A 38 -2.32 -25.19 32.20
C ASN A 38 -1.05 -25.40 31.37
N ARG A 39 -1.04 -26.41 30.48
CA ARG A 39 0.07 -26.63 29.55
C ARG A 39 0.30 -25.44 28.62
N ILE A 40 -0.76 -24.85 28.09
CA ILE A 40 -0.66 -23.66 27.22
C ILE A 40 -0.02 -22.51 28.02
N PHE A 41 -0.50 -22.21 29.22
CA PHE A 41 0.05 -21.10 30.00
C PHE A 41 1.49 -21.31 30.47
N GLN A 42 1.88 -22.54 30.80
CA GLN A 42 3.24 -22.82 31.27
C GLN A 42 4.26 -22.92 30.12
N VAL A 43 3.87 -23.54 28.99
CA VAL A 43 4.83 -23.89 27.93
C VAL A 43 4.86 -22.86 26.81
N LEU A 44 3.69 -22.32 26.43
CA LEU A 44 3.59 -21.47 25.25
C LEU A 44 4.41 -20.16 25.36
N PRO A 45 4.42 -19.43 26.49
CA PRO A 45 5.16 -18.17 26.59
C PRO A 45 6.66 -18.32 26.35
N GLN A 46 7.29 -19.30 27.01
CA GLN A 46 8.71 -19.58 26.85
C GLN A 46 9.05 -19.99 25.42
N ARG A 47 8.23 -20.86 24.80
CA ARG A 47 8.43 -21.29 23.41
C ARG A 47 8.25 -20.16 22.40
N ILE A 48 7.31 -19.24 22.64
CA ILE A 48 7.16 -18.04 21.81
C ILE A 48 8.38 -17.13 21.94
N GLN A 49 8.90 -16.94 23.16
CA GLN A 49 10.10 -16.14 23.39
C GLN A 49 11.33 -16.74 22.69
N GLU A 50 11.55 -18.05 22.82
CA GLU A 50 12.61 -18.77 22.10
C GLU A 50 12.48 -18.60 20.58
N TRP A 51 11.27 -18.80 20.04
CA TRP A 51 11.00 -18.62 18.61
C TRP A 51 11.27 -17.18 18.16
N ALA A 52 10.87 -16.19 18.95
CA ALA A 52 11.11 -14.79 18.66
C ALA A 52 12.60 -14.41 18.72
N ALA A 53 13.38 -15.09 19.57
CA ALA A 53 14.81 -14.86 19.73
C ALA A 53 15.66 -15.40 18.56
N THR A 54 15.18 -16.42 17.84
CA THR A 54 15.89 -17.01 16.69
C THR A 54 15.11 -16.81 15.38
N PRO A 55 14.94 -15.57 14.89
CA PRO A 55 14.28 -15.34 13.61
C PRO A 55 15.12 -15.88 12.45
N SER A 56 14.47 -16.53 11.50
CA SER A 56 15.15 -16.99 10.28
C SER A 56 15.55 -15.80 9.40
N ILE A 57 16.62 -15.96 8.61
CA ILE A 57 17.05 -14.96 7.60
C ILE A 57 15.89 -14.61 6.67
N ALA A 58 15.10 -15.60 6.26
CA ALA A 58 13.92 -15.38 5.42
C ALA A 58 12.87 -14.48 6.09
N GLU A 59 12.73 -14.56 7.41
CA GLU A 59 11.79 -13.72 8.14
C GLU A 59 12.30 -12.28 8.33
N ALA A 60 13.61 -12.11 8.54
CA ALA A 60 14.25 -10.79 8.53
C ALA A 60 14.07 -10.10 7.17
N MET A 61 14.29 -10.83 6.07
CA MET A 61 14.06 -10.32 4.72
C MET A 61 12.59 -9.96 4.46
N ASN A 62 11.65 -10.81 4.86
CA ASN A 62 10.22 -10.52 4.73
C ASN A 62 9.81 -9.25 5.50
N ARG A 63 10.35 -9.04 6.71
CA ARG A 63 10.10 -7.81 7.50
C ARG A 63 10.65 -6.57 6.79
N GLN A 64 11.88 -6.63 6.28
CA GLN A 64 12.47 -5.52 5.53
C GLN A 64 11.68 -5.20 4.25
N GLN A 65 11.19 -6.23 3.55
CA GLN A 65 10.32 -6.06 2.38
C GLN A 65 8.98 -5.41 2.76
N LEU A 66 8.35 -5.84 3.87
CA LEU A 66 7.12 -5.21 4.38
C LEU A 66 7.32 -3.73 4.71
N ASP A 67 8.43 -3.38 5.36
CA ASP A 67 8.71 -1.98 5.70
C ASP A 67 8.90 -1.12 4.46
N THR A 68 9.54 -1.68 3.43
CA THR A 68 9.71 -1.01 2.12
C THR A 68 8.37 -0.78 1.44
N ILE A 69 7.52 -1.81 1.36
CA ILE A 69 6.18 -1.73 0.76
C ILE A 69 5.31 -0.71 1.53
N ARG A 70 5.34 -0.73 2.87
CA ARG A 70 4.61 0.24 3.70
C ARG A 70 5.08 1.68 3.47
N LYS A 71 6.37 1.89 3.22
CA LYS A 71 6.89 3.21 2.85
C LYS A 71 6.33 3.65 1.50
N GLN A 72 6.35 2.77 0.50
CA GLN A 72 5.81 3.04 -0.83
C GLN A 72 4.30 3.30 -0.80
N GLN A 73 3.53 2.54 -0.02
CA GLN A 73 2.09 2.76 0.15
C GLN A 73 1.80 4.15 0.75
N ARG A 74 2.58 4.59 1.75
CA ARG A 74 2.43 5.94 2.34
C ARG A 74 2.72 7.04 1.32
N GLU A 75 3.76 6.87 0.52
CA GLU A 75 4.14 7.81 -0.52
C GLU A 75 3.05 7.95 -1.59
N VAL A 76 2.54 6.82 -2.11
CA VAL A 76 1.46 6.82 -3.10
C VAL A 76 0.19 7.48 -2.54
N ARG A 77 -0.19 7.17 -1.29
CA ARG A 77 -1.35 7.82 -0.64
C ARG A 77 -1.17 9.33 -0.50
N SER A 78 0.04 9.78 -0.16
CA SER A 78 0.34 11.22 -0.08
C SER A 78 0.22 11.91 -1.44
N ILE A 79 0.65 11.24 -2.52
CA ILE A 79 0.53 11.76 -3.89
C ILE A 79 -0.94 11.85 -4.29
N LEU A 80 -1.73 10.80 -4.03
CA LEU A 80 -3.16 10.79 -4.33
C LEU A 80 -3.90 11.93 -3.60
N GLN A 81 -3.60 12.14 -2.32
CA GLN A 81 -4.21 13.23 -1.54
C GLN A 81 -3.88 14.61 -2.11
N GLU A 82 -2.65 14.82 -2.58
CA GLU A 82 -2.24 16.07 -3.22
C GLU A 82 -2.92 16.26 -4.59
N LEU A 83 -3.08 15.19 -5.37
CA LEU A 83 -3.80 15.23 -6.65
C LEU A 83 -5.29 15.54 -6.45
N ASP A 84 -5.95 14.92 -5.46
CA ASP A 84 -7.34 15.21 -5.11
C ASP A 84 -7.51 16.68 -4.71
N LYS A 85 -6.57 17.21 -3.91
CA LYS A 85 -6.58 18.64 -3.56
C LYS A 85 -6.51 19.53 -4.80
N ARG A 86 -5.57 19.27 -5.71
CA ARG A 86 -5.46 20.04 -6.96
C ARG A 86 -6.70 19.92 -7.84
N HIS A 87 -7.32 18.74 -7.88
CA HIS A 87 -8.58 18.54 -8.59
C HIS A 87 -9.68 19.45 -8.02
N THR A 88 -9.84 19.49 -6.69
CA THR A 88 -10.85 20.37 -6.07
C THR A 88 -10.57 21.86 -6.32
N GLU A 89 -9.30 22.27 -6.34
CA GLU A 89 -8.92 23.64 -6.67
C GLU A 89 -9.26 24.00 -8.13
N LEU A 90 -9.04 23.07 -9.06
CA LEU A 90 -9.40 23.23 -10.47
C LEU A 90 -10.93 23.28 -10.67
N ASP A 91 -11.69 22.43 -9.98
CA ASP A 91 -13.16 22.45 -10.02
C ASP A 91 -13.70 23.80 -9.51
N ALA A 92 -13.12 24.34 -8.43
CA ALA A 92 -13.48 25.66 -7.94
C ALA A 92 -13.18 26.78 -8.95
N ILE A 93 -12.10 26.67 -9.73
CA ILE A 93 -11.82 27.59 -10.84
C ILE A 93 -12.88 27.45 -11.94
N LEU A 94 -13.24 26.22 -12.32
CA LEU A 94 -14.27 25.98 -13.32
C LEU A 94 -15.64 26.53 -12.90
N ASP A 95 -16.04 26.36 -11.65
CA ASP A 95 -17.32 26.87 -11.16
C ASP A 95 -17.34 28.40 -11.09
N ARG A 96 -16.21 29.04 -10.76
CA ARG A 96 -16.07 30.50 -10.91
C ARG A 96 -16.18 30.94 -12.36
N ALA A 97 -15.54 30.22 -13.29
CA ALA A 97 -15.61 30.55 -14.72
C ALA A 97 -17.03 30.38 -15.28
N LYS A 98 -17.79 29.36 -14.84
CA LYS A 98 -19.18 29.15 -15.24
C LYS A 98 -20.13 30.25 -14.72
N SER A 99 -19.86 30.78 -13.53
CA SER A 99 -20.68 31.81 -12.89
C SER A 99 -20.25 33.24 -13.22
N ALA A 100 -19.08 33.42 -13.83
CA ALA A 100 -18.63 34.70 -14.34
C ALA A 100 -19.47 35.10 -15.56
N SER A 101 -20.48 35.96 -15.35
CA SER A 101 -21.07 36.70 -16.46
C SER A 101 -20.11 37.81 -16.87
N ILE A 102 -19.70 37.81 -18.14
CA ILE A 102 -19.08 39.00 -18.73
C ILE A 102 -20.17 40.07 -18.71
N ALA A 103 -19.91 41.22 -18.08
CA ALA A 103 -20.78 42.37 -18.25
C ALA A 103 -20.85 42.65 -19.75
N GLU A 104 -22.00 42.38 -20.36
CA GLU A 104 -22.32 42.93 -21.66
C GLU A 104 -22.28 44.43 -21.46
N ALA A 105 -21.14 45.04 -21.79
CA ALA A 105 -21.12 46.47 -22.01
C ALA A 105 -22.25 46.70 -23.00
N GLU A 106 -23.26 47.47 -22.59
CA GLU A 106 -24.28 48.00 -23.48
C GLU A 106 -23.55 48.87 -24.51
N VAL A 107 -22.94 48.21 -25.49
CA VAL A 107 -22.63 48.83 -26.76
C VAL A 107 -24.00 49.05 -27.34
N GLU A 108 -24.47 50.30 -27.29
CA GLU A 108 -25.58 50.75 -28.11
C GLU A 108 -25.32 50.21 -29.51
N VAL A 109 -26.04 49.15 -29.88
CA VAL A 109 -25.98 48.62 -31.24
C VAL A 109 -26.79 49.62 -32.06
N GLU A 110 -26.13 50.72 -32.45
CA GLU A 110 -26.55 51.45 -33.64
C GLU A 110 -26.70 50.43 -34.76
N GLU A 111 -27.86 50.42 -35.41
CA GLU A 111 -28.21 49.48 -36.47
C GLU A 111 -27.07 49.31 -37.49
N GLU A 112 -26.62 48.06 -37.61
CA GLU A 112 -26.17 47.43 -38.85
C GLU A 112 -25.31 48.29 -39.79
N GLY A 113 -24.14 48.73 -39.30
CA GLY A 113 -22.97 48.81 -40.18
C GLY A 113 -22.43 47.40 -40.39
N GLU A 114 -22.42 46.90 -41.62
CA GLU A 114 -21.82 45.61 -42.02
C GLU A 114 -20.39 45.49 -41.48
N MET A 115 -20.22 44.95 -40.27
CA MET A 115 -18.91 44.77 -39.64
C MET A 115 -18.19 43.64 -40.37
N SER A 116 -17.45 43.99 -41.41
CA SER A 116 -16.53 43.13 -42.11
C SER A 116 -15.14 43.23 -41.48
N MET A 117 -14.40 42.13 -41.50
CA MET A 117 -13.02 42.05 -41.03
C MET A 117 -12.19 41.31 -42.08
N TYR A 118 -10.87 41.48 -42.07
CA TYR A 118 -10.01 40.75 -43.00
C TYR A 118 -9.55 39.42 -42.39
N CYS A 119 -9.62 38.35 -43.19
CA CYS A 119 -9.01 37.07 -42.83
C CYS A 119 -7.49 37.19 -42.82
N ILE A 120 -6.83 36.89 -41.69
CA ILE A 120 -5.35 36.88 -41.59
C ILE A 120 -4.70 35.86 -42.54
N THR A 121 -5.39 34.78 -42.89
CA THR A 121 -4.84 33.70 -43.72
C THR A 121 -4.90 34.00 -45.22
N CYS A 122 -6.02 34.56 -45.72
CA CYS A 122 -6.18 34.82 -47.15
C CYS A 122 -6.36 36.29 -47.53
N GLY A 123 -6.38 37.20 -46.57
CA GLY A 123 -6.55 38.64 -46.78
C GLY A 123 -7.94 39.07 -47.29
N HIS A 124 -8.90 38.14 -47.43
CA HIS A 124 -10.23 38.48 -47.93
C HIS A 124 -11.08 39.11 -46.83
N GLU A 125 -11.91 40.06 -47.25
CA GLU A 125 -12.92 40.68 -46.41
C GLU A 125 -14.05 39.67 -46.11
N ILE A 126 -14.29 39.43 -44.83
CA ILE A 126 -15.22 38.43 -44.31
C ILE A 126 -16.18 39.10 -43.32
N HIS A 127 -17.45 38.77 -43.43
CA HIS A 127 -18.47 39.31 -42.52
C HIS A 127 -18.29 38.73 -41.11
N ALA A 128 -18.36 39.55 -40.06
CA ALA A 128 -18.11 39.14 -38.67
C ALA A 128 -18.91 37.89 -38.23
N ARG A 129 -20.22 37.83 -38.57
CA ARG A 129 -21.08 36.65 -38.35
C ARG A 129 -20.53 35.32 -38.89
N THR A 130 -19.77 35.32 -39.99
CA THR A 130 -19.22 34.10 -40.61
C THR A 130 -17.71 33.97 -40.45
N ALA A 131 -17.08 34.89 -39.71
CA ALA A 131 -15.63 35.00 -39.65
C ALA A 131 -14.95 33.75 -39.10
N ILE A 132 -15.48 33.16 -38.01
CA ILE A 132 -14.92 31.94 -37.40
C ILE A 132 -14.98 30.76 -38.40
N LYS A 133 -16.14 30.54 -39.04
CA LYS A 133 -16.31 29.47 -40.03
C LYS A 133 -15.40 29.66 -41.25
N HIS A 134 -15.20 30.89 -41.67
CA HIS A 134 -14.25 31.19 -42.74
C HIS A 134 -12.81 30.93 -42.28
N MET A 135 -12.39 31.44 -41.13
CA MET A 135 -11.03 31.29 -40.60
C MET A 135 -10.66 29.81 -40.45
N GLU A 136 -11.55 28.97 -39.90
CA GLU A 136 -11.31 27.52 -39.79
C GLU A 136 -11.17 26.86 -41.17
N LYS A 137 -12.07 27.14 -42.11
CA LYS A 137 -12.00 26.56 -43.47
C LYS A 137 -10.80 27.06 -44.25
N CYS A 138 -10.48 28.34 -44.12
CA CYS A 138 -9.36 28.99 -44.79
C CYS A 138 -8.04 28.49 -44.22
N PHE A 139 -7.94 28.37 -42.89
CA PHE A 139 -6.82 27.76 -42.20
C PHE A 139 -6.61 26.32 -42.66
N ASN A 140 -7.65 25.46 -42.62
CA ASN A 140 -7.53 24.07 -43.07
C ASN A 140 -7.13 23.96 -44.55
N LYS A 141 -7.66 24.85 -45.40
CA LYS A 141 -7.29 24.91 -46.84
C LYS A 141 -5.83 25.29 -47.02
N TYR A 142 -5.36 26.34 -46.35
CA TYR A 142 -3.97 26.78 -46.43
C TYR A 142 -3.02 25.75 -45.79
N GLU A 143 -3.45 25.14 -44.68
CA GLU A 143 -2.74 24.07 -44.00
C GLU A 143 -2.54 22.87 -44.92
N SER A 144 -3.59 22.44 -45.63
CA SER A 144 -3.47 21.31 -46.56
C SER A 144 -2.53 21.55 -47.74
N GLN A 145 -2.23 22.81 -48.07
CA GLN A 145 -1.38 23.21 -49.20
C GLN A 145 0.08 23.48 -48.79
N ALA A 146 0.32 23.80 -47.51
CA ALA A 146 1.65 24.09 -46.99
C ALA A 146 2.34 22.79 -46.53
N SER A 147 3.52 22.49 -47.08
CA SER A 147 4.40 21.49 -46.48
C SER A 147 5.02 22.08 -45.21
N PHE A 148 4.60 21.60 -44.04
CA PHE A 148 5.13 22.04 -42.74
C PHE A 148 6.55 21.54 -42.44
N GLY A 149 7.31 21.14 -43.46
CA GLY A 149 8.64 20.57 -43.33
C GLY A 149 9.70 21.60 -43.70
N SER A 150 10.71 21.79 -42.86
CA SER A 150 11.94 22.48 -43.25
C SER A 150 13.13 21.55 -43.06
N ILE A 151 14.13 21.63 -43.92
CA ILE A 151 15.41 20.92 -43.76
C ILE A 151 16.19 21.39 -42.52
N TYR A 152 15.86 22.56 -41.97
CA TYR A 152 16.55 23.14 -40.83
C TYR A 152 15.71 23.02 -39.55
N LYS A 153 16.35 22.67 -38.44
CA LYS A 153 15.76 22.70 -37.09
C LYS A 153 15.63 24.15 -36.61
N THR A 154 14.54 24.49 -35.91
CA THR A 154 14.34 25.86 -35.43
C THR A 154 15.35 26.15 -34.31
N ARG A 155 16.07 27.27 -34.42
CA ARG A 155 17.04 27.73 -33.41
C ARG A 155 16.50 28.98 -32.72
N ILE A 156 15.45 28.81 -31.94
CA ILE A 156 14.96 29.86 -31.03
C ILE A 156 15.46 29.48 -29.64
N ASP A 157 16.27 30.34 -29.04
CA ASP A 157 16.72 30.15 -27.66
C ASP A 157 15.54 30.32 -26.70
N GLY A 158 15.25 29.28 -25.91
CA GLY A 158 14.14 29.24 -24.94
C GLY A 158 13.12 28.14 -25.22
N ASN A 159 11.83 28.45 -25.00
CA ASN A 159 10.73 27.48 -25.14
C ASN A 159 10.38 27.31 -26.63
N ASN A 160 10.88 26.24 -27.26
CA ASN A 160 10.64 26.00 -28.68
C ASN A 160 9.15 25.81 -28.96
N MET A 161 8.56 26.79 -29.65
CA MET A 161 7.14 26.83 -29.99
C MET A 161 6.79 25.85 -31.12
N PHE A 162 7.79 25.32 -31.83
CA PHE A 162 7.61 24.40 -32.94
C PHE A 162 7.91 22.96 -32.55
N CYS A 163 7.24 22.02 -33.22
CA CYS A 163 7.36 20.58 -32.99
C CYS A 163 8.78 20.05 -33.24
N ASP A 164 9.41 20.48 -34.34
CA ASP A 164 10.74 20.07 -34.80
C ASP A 164 10.99 18.54 -34.82
N PHE A 165 9.92 17.74 -34.93
CA PHE A 165 10.07 16.29 -35.10
C PHE A 165 10.67 16.00 -36.48
N TYR A 166 11.79 15.27 -36.51
CA TYR A 166 12.49 14.93 -37.74
C TYR A 166 11.79 13.78 -38.45
N ASN A 167 11.34 14.01 -39.68
CA ASN A 167 10.82 12.98 -40.56
C ASN A 167 11.97 12.42 -41.42
N PRO A 168 12.41 11.16 -41.19
CA PRO A 168 13.52 10.55 -41.93
C PRO A 168 13.16 10.21 -43.38
N ALA A 169 11.88 10.09 -43.75
CA ALA A 169 11.47 9.78 -45.12
C ALA A 169 11.69 10.97 -46.07
N ASN A 170 11.46 12.18 -45.58
CA ASN A 170 11.51 13.41 -46.39
C ASN A 170 12.66 14.35 -45.95
N HIS A 171 13.53 13.91 -45.04
CA HIS A 171 14.64 14.70 -44.48
C HIS A 171 14.23 16.11 -44.00
N THR A 172 13.06 16.22 -43.37
CA THR A 172 12.49 17.51 -42.95
C THR A 172 12.03 17.47 -41.50
N TYR A 173 12.18 18.59 -40.80
CA TYR A 173 11.68 18.84 -39.45
C TYR A 173 10.28 19.45 -39.50
N CYS A 174 9.38 18.96 -38.63
CA CYS A 174 8.02 19.48 -38.50
C CYS A 174 8.00 20.89 -37.91
N LYS A 175 7.42 21.86 -38.62
CA LYS A 175 7.29 23.27 -38.22
C LYS A 175 5.88 23.64 -37.74
N ARG A 176 5.06 22.64 -37.39
CA ARG A 176 3.79 22.91 -36.69
C ARG A 176 4.08 23.39 -35.28
N LEU A 177 3.19 24.22 -34.73
CA LEU A 177 3.24 24.60 -33.32
C LEU A 177 3.16 23.36 -32.45
N ARG A 178 4.00 23.28 -31.42
CA ARG A 178 4.14 22.10 -30.57
C ARG A 178 2.78 21.67 -30.03
N VAL A 179 2.01 22.57 -29.43
CA VAL A 179 0.70 22.31 -28.81
C VAL A 179 -0.44 22.04 -29.80
N LEU A 180 -0.24 22.27 -31.10
CA LEU A 180 -1.25 22.04 -32.14
C LEU A 180 -0.86 20.94 -33.12
N CYS A 181 0.30 20.29 -32.95
CA CYS A 181 0.77 19.27 -33.88
C CYS A 181 0.01 17.95 -33.65
N PRO A 182 -0.93 17.54 -34.53
CA PRO A 182 -1.77 16.37 -34.29
C PRO A 182 -0.97 15.06 -34.36
N GLU A 183 0.11 15.08 -35.15
CA GLU A 183 0.93 13.90 -35.46
C GLU A 183 1.98 13.59 -34.38
N HIS A 184 2.52 14.62 -33.74
CA HIS A 184 3.73 14.50 -32.91
C HIS A 184 3.58 15.11 -31.52
N CYS A 185 2.45 15.79 -31.24
CA CYS A 185 2.10 16.16 -29.88
C CYS A 185 1.25 15.04 -29.29
N LYS A 186 1.89 14.13 -28.57
CA LYS A 186 1.17 13.26 -27.65
C LYS A 186 0.94 14.08 -26.40
N ASP A 187 -0.32 14.45 -26.14
CA ASP A 187 -0.71 14.82 -24.78
C ASP A 187 -0.14 13.76 -23.83
N PRO A 188 0.43 14.15 -22.68
CA PRO A 188 0.86 13.18 -21.70
C PRO A 188 -0.39 12.38 -21.28
N LYS A 189 -0.54 11.17 -21.85
CA LYS A 189 -1.54 10.20 -21.38
C LYS A 189 -1.22 9.96 -19.92
N VAL A 190 -2.07 10.48 -19.02
CA VAL A 190 -2.03 10.15 -17.61
C VAL A 190 -2.17 8.64 -17.54
N SER A 191 -1.06 7.96 -17.23
CA SER A 191 -0.99 6.52 -17.33
C SER A 191 -1.76 5.91 -16.16
N ASN A 192 -2.65 4.94 -16.41
CA ASN A 192 -3.34 4.16 -15.38
C ASN A 192 -2.41 3.46 -14.37
N THR A 193 -1.10 3.51 -14.61
CA THR A 193 -0.03 2.92 -13.81
C THR A 193 -0.01 3.42 -12.36
N GLU A 194 -0.44 4.66 -12.08
CA GLU A 194 -0.40 5.18 -10.70
C GLU A 194 -1.42 4.49 -9.79
N TRP A 195 -2.63 4.23 -10.30
CA TRP A 195 -3.66 3.48 -9.58
C TRP A 195 -3.33 1.99 -9.47
N MET A 196 -2.78 1.38 -10.53
CA MET A 196 -2.32 -0.01 -10.47
C MET A 196 -1.21 -0.23 -9.44
N LYS A 197 -0.42 0.81 -9.15
CA LYS A 197 0.70 0.74 -8.20
C LYS A 197 0.25 0.52 -6.76
N ILE A 198 -0.87 1.10 -6.32
CA ILE A 198 -1.34 0.90 -4.94
C ILE A 198 -1.89 -0.51 -4.72
N ASP A 199 -2.67 -1.03 -5.68
CA ASP A 199 -3.24 -2.37 -5.62
C ASP A 199 -2.13 -3.44 -5.67
N GLU A 200 -1.12 -3.24 -6.50
CA GLU A 200 0.06 -4.12 -6.57
C GLU A 200 0.80 -4.16 -5.22
N LEU A 201 1.01 -3.01 -4.57
CA LEU A 201 1.66 -2.94 -3.26
C LEU A 201 0.83 -3.62 -2.15
N ILE A 202 -0.50 -3.53 -2.22
CA ILE A 202 -1.40 -4.20 -1.26
C ILE A 202 -1.33 -5.73 -1.43
N GLU A 203 -1.35 -6.20 -2.68
CA GLU A 203 -1.26 -7.63 -2.97
C GLU A 203 0.13 -8.20 -2.59
N GLN A 204 1.21 -7.45 -2.83
CA GLN A 204 2.55 -7.82 -2.38
C GLN A 204 2.63 -7.93 -0.84
N GLU A 205 2.05 -6.97 -0.11
CA GLU A 205 1.97 -7.03 1.36
C GLU A 205 1.21 -8.28 1.83
N ARG A 206 0.06 -8.57 1.22
CA ARG A 206 -0.75 -9.77 1.51
C ARG A 206 0.06 -11.05 1.32
N GLN A 207 0.79 -11.16 0.20
CA GLN A 207 1.61 -12.33 -0.08
C GLN A 207 2.76 -12.52 0.91
N ILE A 208 3.42 -11.44 1.36
CA ILE A 208 4.47 -11.55 2.37
C ILE A 208 3.87 -11.96 3.72
N ARG A 209 2.72 -11.40 4.11
CA ARG A 209 2.02 -11.79 5.34
C ARG A 209 1.60 -13.25 5.32
N GLN A 210 1.08 -13.75 4.19
CA GLN A 210 0.77 -15.18 4.02
C GLN A 210 2.02 -16.03 4.22
N ARG A 211 3.12 -15.69 3.53
CA ARG A 211 4.41 -16.37 3.68
C ARG A 211 4.93 -16.36 5.12
N MET A 212 4.70 -15.29 5.89
CA MET A 212 5.05 -15.24 7.31
C MET A 212 4.12 -16.11 8.17
N SER A 213 2.81 -16.09 7.89
CA SER A 213 1.81 -16.93 8.57
C SER A 213 2.08 -18.42 8.36
N ASP A 214 2.43 -18.83 7.14
CA ASP A 214 2.74 -20.22 6.80
C ASP A 214 3.95 -20.74 7.62
N ARG A 215 4.93 -19.86 7.89
CA ARG A 215 6.09 -20.18 8.75
C ARG A 215 5.71 -20.27 10.23
N ALA A 216 4.82 -19.39 10.69
CA ALA A 216 4.28 -19.46 12.05
C ALA A 216 3.42 -20.74 12.26
N GLY A 217 2.88 -21.34 11.20
CA GLY A 217 2.18 -22.64 11.26
C GLY A 217 3.03 -23.80 11.77
N VAL A 218 4.37 -23.67 11.70
CA VAL A 218 5.33 -24.67 12.24
C VAL A 218 5.43 -24.59 13.77
N LEU A 219 4.94 -23.53 14.41
CA LEU A 219 4.90 -23.39 15.87
C LEU A 219 4.16 -24.57 16.52
N ALA A 220 3.09 -25.06 15.90
CA ALA A 220 2.34 -26.23 16.37
C ALA A 220 3.17 -27.52 16.39
N LEU A 221 4.12 -27.67 15.45
CA LEU A 221 5.07 -28.79 15.41
C LEU A 221 6.17 -28.62 16.45
N MET A 222 6.62 -27.39 16.72
CA MET A 222 7.58 -27.11 17.80
C MET A 222 6.99 -27.26 19.20
N LEU A 223 5.69 -27.03 19.36
CA LEU A 223 4.95 -27.29 20.60
C LEU A 223 4.71 -28.78 20.85
N HIS A 224 5.02 -29.65 19.89
CA HIS A 224 4.92 -31.11 20.00
C HIS A 224 6.15 -31.70 20.71
N SER A 225 6.49 -31.23 21.91
CA SER A 225 7.37 -32.00 22.79
C SER A 225 6.53 -32.93 23.66
N THR A 226 6.84 -34.23 23.66
CA THR A 226 6.24 -35.18 24.61
C THR A 226 6.79 -34.87 26.00
N TYR A 227 6.06 -34.08 26.75
CA TYR A 227 6.43 -33.65 28.10
C TYR A 227 6.07 -34.72 29.14
N ASN A 228 7.02 -35.10 29.99
CA ASN A 228 6.76 -35.92 31.16
C ASN A 228 6.40 -35.02 32.34
N HIS A 229 5.13 -35.06 32.78
CA HIS A 229 4.59 -34.15 33.80
C HIS A 229 5.21 -34.36 35.18
N GLU A 230 5.52 -35.60 35.53
CA GLU A 230 6.09 -35.92 36.84
C GLU A 230 7.44 -35.23 37.05
N ILE A 231 8.23 -35.11 35.98
CA ILE A 231 9.55 -34.49 36.03
C ILE A 231 9.43 -32.96 36.11
N MET A 232 8.48 -32.35 35.40
CA MET A 232 8.30 -30.89 35.47
C MET A 232 7.71 -30.39 36.77
N ASP A 233 6.76 -31.12 37.33
CA ASP A 233 6.20 -30.76 38.64
C ASP A 233 7.30 -30.84 39.72
N GLN A 234 8.23 -31.79 39.60
CA GLN A 234 9.42 -31.85 40.46
C GLN A 234 10.35 -30.65 40.24
N VAL A 235 10.65 -30.30 38.99
CA VAL A 235 11.53 -29.16 38.67
C VAL A 235 10.92 -27.83 39.11
N THR A 236 9.63 -27.60 38.86
CA THR A 236 8.93 -26.38 39.27
C THR A 236 8.74 -26.27 40.78
N ASN A 237 8.44 -27.38 41.48
CA ASN A 237 8.46 -27.40 42.94
C ASN A 237 9.87 -27.16 43.48
N SER A 238 10.92 -27.70 42.85
CA SER A 238 12.30 -27.45 43.26
C SER A 238 12.72 -25.99 43.03
N GLN A 239 12.34 -25.40 41.89
CA GLN A 239 12.60 -23.98 41.58
C GLN A 239 11.87 -23.05 42.55
N SER A 240 10.60 -23.31 42.84
CA SER A 240 9.81 -22.49 43.78
C SER A 240 10.27 -22.63 45.23
N ILE A 241 10.83 -23.77 45.62
CA ILE A 241 11.49 -23.95 46.92
C ILE A 241 12.79 -23.14 46.96
N LEU A 242 13.61 -23.16 45.90
CA LEU A 242 14.84 -22.37 45.82
C LEU A 242 14.56 -20.86 45.87
N ASP A 243 13.58 -20.38 45.11
CA ASP A 243 13.15 -18.98 45.13
C ASP A 243 12.59 -18.57 46.51
N GLN A 244 11.92 -19.49 47.24
CA GLN A 244 11.45 -19.22 48.61
C GLN A 244 12.59 -19.21 49.63
N THR A 245 13.59 -20.09 49.49
CA THR A 245 14.77 -20.10 50.38
C THR A 245 15.66 -18.89 50.18
N GLU A 246 15.80 -18.37 48.95
CA GLU A 246 16.55 -17.14 48.68
C GLU A 246 15.85 -15.91 49.30
N ILE A 247 14.52 -15.89 49.39
CA ILE A 247 13.75 -14.81 50.04
C ILE A 247 13.84 -14.89 51.57
N GLU A 248 13.93 -16.10 52.15
CA GLU A 248 14.08 -16.30 53.61
C GLU A 248 15.52 -15.99 54.12
N GLU A 249 16.56 -16.21 53.31
CA GLU A 249 17.94 -15.86 53.69
C GLU A 249 18.18 -14.33 53.70
N ASP A 250 17.52 -13.57 52.82
CA ASP A 250 17.66 -12.11 52.72
C ASP A 250 16.89 -11.32 53.81
N SER A 251 16.15 -12.02 54.68
CA SER A 251 15.29 -11.42 55.71
C SER A 251 15.71 -11.67 57.17
N GLN A 252 16.92 -12.19 57.41
CA GLN A 252 17.47 -12.29 58.77
C GLN A 252 18.01 -10.93 59.28
N PRO A 253 17.56 -10.42 60.46
CA PRO A 253 18.07 -9.18 61.02
C PRO A 253 19.49 -9.39 61.56
N GLY A 254 20.42 -8.54 61.11
CA GLY A 254 21.82 -8.55 61.54
C GLY A 254 21.95 -8.54 63.05
N THR A 255 22.65 -9.53 63.58
CA THR A 255 23.07 -9.56 64.99
C THR A 255 24.21 -8.56 65.16
N ASP A 256 23.91 -7.43 65.78
CA ASP A 256 24.91 -6.45 66.24
C ASP A 256 25.86 -7.10 67.25
N HIS A 257 27.02 -7.55 66.76
CA HIS A 257 28.17 -7.84 67.60
C HIS A 257 28.85 -6.53 67.99
N ASN A 258 28.43 -5.99 69.13
CA ASN A 258 29.13 -4.93 69.83
C ASN A 258 30.30 -5.53 70.61
N SER A 259 31.55 -5.22 70.26
CA SER A 259 32.72 -5.47 71.11
C SER A 259 33.93 -4.63 70.67
N LEU A 260 34.27 -3.66 71.54
CA LEU A 260 35.58 -3.08 71.88
C LEU A 260 36.41 -2.40 70.79
#